data_AF-A0A2A3AXJ0-F1
#
_entry.id   AF-A0A2A3AXJ0-F1
#
_cell.length_a   1.000
_cell.length_b   1.000
_cell.length_c   1.000
_cell.angle_alpha   90.00
_cell.angle_beta   90.00
_cell.angle_gamma   90.00
#
_symmetry.space_group_name_H-M   'P 1'
#
loop_
_entity.id
_entity.type
_entity.pdbx_description
1 polymer ?
#
loop_
_entity_poly.entity_id
_entity_poly.type
_entity_poly.pdbx_seq_one_letter_code
_entity_poly.pdbx_strand_id
1 'polypeptide(L)' 'MSADLTPPEHEHSAAVDQAIEFYVANYGNVERPIVPALQRRFGLTPHQAVVVIRETTLRRARAA' A
#
# COMPACT_ATOMS: atom_id res chain seq x y z
N MET A 1 29.78 -20.89 3.56
CA MET A 1 28.43 -20.51 4.02
C MET A 1 28.04 -19.24 3.29
N SER A 2 27.39 -19.37 2.14
CA SER A 2 26.83 -18.21 1.44
C SER A 2 25.56 -17.82 2.18
N ALA A 3 25.50 -16.60 2.69
CA ALA A 3 24.29 -16.07 3.29
C ALA A 3 23.20 -16.01 2.21
N ASP A 4 22.12 -16.74 2.43
CA ASP A 4 20.89 -16.65 1.63
C ASP A 4 20.26 -15.29 1.94
N LEU A 5 20.66 -14.27 1.19
CA LEU A 5 20.06 -12.93 1.27
C LEU A 5 18.76 -12.97 0.46
N THR A 6 17.70 -13.58 1.00
CA THR A 6 16.34 -13.28 0.53
C THR A 6 16.16 -11.76 0.60
N PRO A 7 15.68 -11.05 -0.43
CA PRO A 7 15.45 -9.61 -0.33
C PRO A 7 14.14 -9.37 0.44
N PRO A 8 14.14 -9.08 1.76
CA PRO A 8 12.90 -9.20 2.54
C PRO A 8 12.18 -7.85 2.64
N GLU A 9 12.86 -6.73 2.46
CA GLU A 9 12.32 -5.42 2.88
C GLU A 9 11.97 -4.51 1.68
N HIS A 10 12.75 -4.58 0.60
CA HIS A 10 12.53 -3.75 -0.59
C HIS A 10 11.24 -4.14 -1.34
N GLU A 11 10.95 -5.44 -1.47
CA GLU A 11 9.74 -5.91 -2.17
C GLU A 11 8.46 -5.52 -1.43
N HIS A 12 8.48 -5.59 -0.10
CA HIS A 12 7.35 -5.16 0.74
C HIS A 12 7.12 -3.64 0.70
N SER A 13 8.21 -2.87 0.59
CA SER A 13 8.12 -1.42 0.45
C SER A 13 7.53 -1.03 -0.91
N ALA A 14 7.95 -1.71 -1.99
CA ALA A 14 7.46 -1.46 -3.34
C ALA A 14 5.94 -1.68 -3.48
N ALA A 15 5.39 -2.74 -2.89
CA ALA A 15 3.95 -3.02 -2.96
C ALA A 15 3.11 -1.96 -2.23
N VAL A 16 3.61 -1.44 -1.10
CA VAL A 16 2.95 -0.35 -0.35
C VAL A 16 2.97 0.95 -1.14
N ASP A 17 4.12 1.32 -1.73
CA ASP A 17 4.24 2.53 -2.53
C ASP A 17 3.32 2.51 -3.76
N GLN A 18 3.29 1.38 -4.48
CA GLN A 18 2.37 1.17 -5.60
C GLN A 18 0.89 1.29 -5.19
N ALA A 19 0.53 0.72 -4.03
CA ALA A 19 -0.82 0.80 -3.51
C ALA A 19 -1.20 2.23 -3.09
N ILE A 20 -0.26 3.02 -2.57
CA ILE A 20 -0.46 4.45 -2.26
C ILE A 20 -0.73 5.23 -3.54
N GLU A 21 0.12 5.11 -4.56
CA GLU A 21 -0.08 5.82 -5.83
C GLU A 21 -1.42 5.46 -6.47
N PHE A 22 -1.76 4.17 -6.47
CA PHE A 22 -3.05 3.71 -6.94
C PHE A 22 -4.20 4.34 -6.16
N TYR A 23 -4.16 4.34 -4.83
CA TYR A 23 -5.27 4.82 -4.02
C TYR A 23 -5.41 6.35 -4.08
N VAL A 24 -4.30 7.09 -4.14
CA VAL A 24 -4.31 8.54 -4.39
C VAL A 24 -5.01 8.86 -5.72
N ALA A 25 -4.63 8.17 -6.80
CA ALA A 25 -5.19 8.41 -8.14
C ALA A 25 -6.67 8.03 -8.27
N ASN A 26 -7.16 7.08 -7.46
CA ASN A 26 -8.52 6.52 -7.55
C ASN A 26 -9.39 6.89 -6.34
N TYR A 27 -8.99 7.89 -5.56
CA TYR A 27 -9.65 8.25 -4.32
C TYR A 27 -11.14 8.56 -4.54
N GLY A 28 -12.03 7.79 -3.90
CA GLY A 28 -13.49 7.89 -4.05
C GLY A 28 -14.11 6.84 -4.99
N ASN A 29 -13.33 6.26 -5.90
CA ASN A 29 -13.77 5.25 -6.88
C ASN A 29 -13.20 3.85 -6.62
N VAL A 30 -12.47 3.67 -5.52
CA VAL A 30 -11.94 2.35 -5.11
C VAL A 30 -13.04 1.49 -4.49
N GLU A 31 -13.03 0.20 -4.82
CA GLU A 31 -13.87 -0.83 -4.24
C GLU A 31 -13.85 -0.81 -2.70
N ARG A 32 -15.03 -1.01 -2.09
CA ARG A 32 -15.19 -1.10 -0.64
C ARG A 32 -15.60 -2.52 -0.25
N PRO A 33 -15.16 -3.03 0.93
CA PRO A 33 -14.34 -2.35 1.94
C PRO A 33 -12.86 -2.21 1.52
N ILE A 34 -12.24 -1.08 1.85
CA ILE A 34 -10.92 -0.68 1.30
C ILE A 34 -9.79 -1.64 1.69
N VAL A 35 -9.76 -2.15 2.93
CA VAL A 35 -8.69 -3.04 3.39
C VAL A 35 -8.70 -4.35 2.57
N PRO A 36 -9.80 -5.13 2.52
CA PRO A 36 -9.87 -6.31 1.66
C PRO A 36 -9.55 -6.04 0.18
N ALA A 37 -9.97 -4.90 -0.37
CA ALA A 37 -9.69 -4.53 -1.76
C ALA A 37 -8.18 -4.36 -2.01
N LEU A 38 -7.48 -3.66 -1.10
CA LEU A 38 -6.03 -3.48 -1.19
C LEU A 38 -5.27 -4.81 -1.01
N GLN A 39 -5.73 -5.67 -0.09
CA GLN A 39 -5.14 -6.99 0.11
C GLN A 39 -5.25 -7.87 -1.15
N ARG A 40 -6.45 -7.96 -1.75
CA ARG A 40 -6.66 -8.76 -2.97
C ARG A 40 -5.87 -8.24 -4.16
N ARG A 41 -5.73 -6.92 -4.29
CA ARG A 41 -5.10 -6.29 -5.45
C ARG A 41 -3.57 -6.31 -5.41
N PHE A 42 -3.00 -6.13 -4.22
CA PHE A 42 -1.55 -5.93 -4.05
C PHE A 42 -0.89 -6.97 -3.15
N GLY A 43 -1.63 -7.96 -2.65
CA GLY A 43 -1.10 -9.00 -1.75
C GLY A 43 -0.71 -8.47 -0.36
N LEU A 44 -1.25 -7.33 0.06
CA LEU A 44 -0.88 -6.68 1.31
C LEU A 44 -1.37 -7.44 2.54
N THR A 45 -0.61 -7.32 3.62
CA THR A 45 -1.12 -7.61 4.97
C THR A 45 -2.12 -6.52 5.41
N PRO A 46 -2.99 -6.80 6.39
CA PRO A 46 -3.90 -5.79 6.94
C PRO A 46 -3.17 -4.54 7.44
N HIS A 47 -2.01 -4.71 8.08
CA HIS A 47 -1.19 -3.62 8.57
C HIS A 47 -0.70 -2.72 7.43
N GLN A 48 -0.16 -3.32 6.35
CA GLN A 48 0.26 -2.56 5.17
C GLN A 48 -0.90 -1.80 4.52
N ALA A 49 -2.09 -2.39 4.45
CA ALA A 49 -3.28 -1.69 3.94
C ALA A 49 -3.64 -0.45 4.80
N VAL A 50 -3.50 -0.54 6.12
CA VAL A 50 -3.69 0.62 7.02
C VAL A 50 -2.63 1.70 6.78
N VAL A 51 -1.37 1.32 6.57
CA VAL A 51 -0.30 2.26 6.19
C VAL A 51 -0.64 2.99 4.89
N VAL A 52 -1.09 2.26 3.86
CA VAL A 52 -1.53 2.84 2.57
C VAL A 52 -2.64 3.87 2.78
N ILE A 53 -3.65 3.54 3.59
CA ILE A 53 -4.78 4.45 3.88
C ILE A 53 -4.29 5.71 4.60
N ARG A 54 -3.43 5.57 5.61
CA ARG A 54 -2.85 6.69 6.36
C ARG A 54 -2.05 7.62 5.44
N GLU A 55 -1.12 7.07 4.66
CA GLU A 55 -0.26 7.85 3.76
C GLU A 55 -1.07 8.56 2.66
N THR A 56 -2.04 7.87 2.06
CA THR A 56 -2.97 8.48 1.08
C THR A 56 -3.71 9.67 1.70
N THR A 57 -4.20 9.53 2.93
CA THR A 57 -4.92 10.60 3.65
C THR A 57 -4.01 11.80 3.93
N LEU A 58 -2.78 11.56 4.40
CA LEU A 58 -1.80 12.62 4.67
C LEU A 58 -1.39 13.38 3.41
N ARG A 59 -1.13 12.68 2.30
CA ARG A 59 -0.80 13.32 1.01
C ARG A 59 -1.92 14.22 0.52
N ARG A 60 -3.17 13.78 0.65
CA ARG A 60 -4.34 14.61 0.29
C ARG A 60 -4.48 15.84 1.18
N ALA A 61 -4.27 15.70 2.49
CA ALA A 61 -4.34 16.83 3.41
C ALA A 61 -3.27 17.90 3.13
N ARG A 62 -2.10 17.50 2.64
CA ARG A 62 -1.01 18.42 2.26
C ARG A 62 -1.24 19.13 0.91
N ALA A 63 -2.07 18.56 0.05
CA ALA A 63 -2.36 19.09 -1.28
C ALA A 63 -3.60 20.01 -1.31
N ALA A 64 -4.26 20.23 -0.16
CA ALA A 64 -5.48 21.00 0.00
C ALA A 64 -5.21 22.43 0.52
#